data_AF-A0A9D6LQZ9-F1
#
_entry.id   AF-A0A9D6LQZ9-F1
#
_cell.length_a   1.000
_cell.length_b   1.000
_cell.length_c   1.000
_cell.angle_alpha   90.00
_cell.angle_beta   90.00
_cell.angle_gamma   90.00
#
_symmetry.space_group_name_H-M   'P 1'
#
loop_
_entity.id
_entity.type
_entity.pdbx_description
1 polymer ?
#
loop_
_entity_poly.entity_id
_entity_poly.type
_entity_poly.pdbx_seq_one_letter_code
_entity_poly.pdbx_strand_id
1 'polypeptide(L)' 'MRYAKFVIYKFATITTKEGKWHVARAIELGVVSQGRTVPQALENLKEAVALYLEDNPKAKRSASKKAPLVTTLELQHA' A
#
# COMPACT_ATOMS: atom_id res chain seq x y z
N MET A 1 14.23 -26.34 -13.59
CA MET A 1 14.14 -24.88 -13.78
C MET A 1 12.71 -24.45 -13.42
N ARG A 2 12.48 -23.96 -12.19
CA ARG A 2 11.14 -23.58 -11.72
C ARG A 2 10.82 -22.17 -12.23
N TYR A 3 9.78 -22.03 -13.03
CA TYR A 3 9.27 -20.73 -13.48
C TYR A 3 9.00 -19.84 -12.25
N ALA A 4 9.64 -18.67 -12.18
CA ALA A 4 9.33 -17.66 -11.18
C ALA A 4 7.91 -17.14 -11.47
N LYS A 5 6.93 -17.64 -10.72
CA LYS A 5 5.54 -17.23 -10.84
C LYS A 5 5.43 -15.82 -10.26
N PHE A 6 5.48 -14.80 -11.12
CA PHE A 6 5.23 -13.42 -10.71
C PHE A 6 3.79 -13.30 -10.20
N VAL A 7 3.65 -12.95 -8.93
CA VAL A 7 2.34 -12.68 -8.32
C VAL A 7 2.20 -11.18 -8.17
N ILE A 8 1.19 -10.62 -8.83
CA ILE A 8 0.83 -9.22 -8.68
C ILE A 8 -0.21 -9.10 -7.57
N TYR A 9 0.10 -8.30 -6.56
CA TYR A 9 -0.84 -7.90 -5.51
C TYR A 9 -1.36 -6.50 -5.82
N LYS A 10 -2.60 -6.23 -5.42
CA LYS A 10 -3.22 -4.91 -5.57
C LYS A 10 -3.78 -4.47 -4.23
N PHE A 11 -3.28 -3.34 -3.73
CA PHE A 11 -3.67 -2.74 -2.46
C PHE A 11 -4.13 -1.31 -2.72
N ALA A 12 -5.16 -0.87 -2.01
CA ALA A 12 -5.52 0.54 -1.97
C ALA A 12 -4.47 1.31 -1.17
N THR A 13 -4.04 2.46 -1.70
CA THR A 13 -3.11 3.35 -1.02
C THR A 13 -3.72 4.71 -0.81
N ILE A 14 -3.50 5.29 0.38
CA ILE A 14 -3.84 6.68 0.70
C ILE A 14 -2.55 7.42 0.99
N THR A 15 -2.38 8.59 0.38
CA THR A 15 -1.21 9.45 0.61
C THR A 15 -1.66 10.80 1.14
N THR A 16 -1.14 11.19 2.30
CA THR A 16 -1.42 12.47 2.96
C THR A 16 -0.18 13.35 2.98
N LYS A 17 -0.37 14.68 2.96
CA LYS A 17 0.72 15.64 3.17
C LYS A 17 0.83 15.94 4.66
N GLU A 18 1.97 15.59 5.26
CA GLU A 18 2.24 15.80 6.69
C GLU A 18 3.50 16.66 6.87
N GLY A 19 3.29 17.97 7.04
CA GLY A 19 4.37 18.95 7.07
C GLY A 19 5.23 18.89 5.79
N LYS A 20 6.51 18.56 5.93
CA LYS A 20 7.45 18.44 4.79
C LYS A 20 7.38 17.07 4.09
N TRP A 21 6.63 16.11 4.61
CA TRP A 21 6.58 14.73 4.10
C TRP A 21 5.27 14.44 3.37
N HIS A 22 5.31 13.42 2.52
CA HIS A 22 4.15 12.72 2.01
C HIS A 22 4.16 11.34 2.66
N VAL A 23 3.09 10.98 3.36
CA VAL A 23 2.96 9.72 4.09
C VAL A 23 2.00 8.83 3.33
N ALA A 24 2.48 7.70 2.84
CA ALA A 24 1.70 6.75 2.05
C ALA A 24 1.40 5.50 2.88
N ARG A 25 0.15 5.04 2.85
CA ARG A 25 -0.34 3.90 3.62
C ARG A 25 -1.00 2.87 2.70
N ALA A 26 -0.60 1.61 2.80
CA ALA A 26 -1.32 0.48 2.20
C ALA A 26 -2.44 0.05 3.16
N ILE A 27 -3.69 0.24 2.76
CA ILE A 27 -4.84 0.17 3.68
C ILE A 27 -5.06 -1.25 4.21
N GLU A 28 -5.01 -2.24 3.34
CA GLU A 28 -5.28 -3.64 3.68
C GLU A 28 -4.18 -4.28 4.53
N LEU A 29 -2.97 -3.70 4.52
CA LEU A 29 -1.82 -4.23 5.25
C LEU A 29 -1.48 -3.41 6.50
N GLY A 30 -2.00 -2.18 6.61
CA GLY A 30 -1.61 -1.24 7.66
C GLY A 30 -0.16 -0.74 7.56
N VAL A 31 0.56 -1.09 6.49
CA VAL A 31 1.95 -0.70 6.25
C VAL A 31 2.01 0.77 5.81
N VAL A 32 2.98 1.50 6.34
CA VAL A 32 3.19 2.93 6.08
C VAL A 32 4.64 3.16 5.66
N SER A 33 4.82 4.09 4.73
CA SER A 33 6.13 4.67 4.44
C SER A 33 5.97 6.15 4.06
N GLN A 34 7.07 6.85 3.86
CA GLN A 34 7.06 8.29 3.61
C GLN A 34 8.14 8.73 2.64
N GLY A 35 7.92 9.87 1.98
CA GLY A 35 8.86 10.49 1.05
C GLY A 35 8.70 12.00 0.98
N ARG A 36 9.68 12.71 0.42
CA ARG A 36 9.61 14.16 0.22
C ARG A 36 8.65 14.53 -0.92
N THR A 37 8.44 13.61 -1.87
CA THR A 37 7.45 13.71 -2.94
C THR A 37 6.49 12.52 -2.90
N VAL A 38 5.33 12.63 -3.55
CA VAL A 38 4.37 11.52 -3.68
C VAL A 38 5.01 10.29 -4.34
N PRO A 39 5.73 10.39 -5.48
CA PRO A 39 6.39 9.22 -6.08
C PRO A 39 7.40 8.55 -5.14
N GLN A 40 8.17 9.34 -4.39
CA GLN A 40 9.13 8.79 -3.43
C GLN A 40 8.42 8.04 -2.29
N ALA A 41 7.32 8.59 -1.76
CA ALA A 41 6.56 7.93 -0.72
C ALA A 41 5.98 6.59 -1.19
N LEU A 42 5.53 6.52 -2.44
CA LEU A 42 4.98 5.30 -3.04
C LEU A 42 6.06 4.25 -3.33
N GLU A 43 7.24 4.63 -3.81
CA GLU A 43 8.34 3.66 -4.00
C GLU A 43 8.82 3.12 -2.66
N ASN A 44 9.01 3.99 -1.66
CA ASN A 44 9.39 3.58 -0.31
C ASN A 44 8.30 2.68 0.33
N LEU A 45 7.01 2.93 0.05
CA LEU A 45 5.91 2.08 0.52
C LEU A 45 5.95 0.70 -0.15
N LYS A 46 6.28 0.63 -1.43
CA LYS A 46 6.37 -0.62 -2.18
C LYS A 46 7.47 -1.53 -1.62
N GLU A 47 8.62 -0.97 -1.26
CA GLU A 47 9.69 -1.72 -0.57
C GLU A 47 9.23 -2.21 0.81
N ALA A 48 8.62 -1.34 1.61
CA ALA A 48 8.11 -1.70 2.94
C ALA A 48 7.05 -2.82 2.88
N VAL A 49 6.15 -2.77 1.89
CA VAL A 49 5.14 -3.82 1.65
C VAL A 49 5.79 -5.13 1.22
N ALA A 50 6.82 -5.09 0.37
CA ALA A 50 7.53 -6.30 -0.05
C ALA A 50 8.15 -7.02 1.16
N LEU A 51 8.87 -6.28 2.01
CA LEU A 51 9.46 -6.80 3.24
C LEU A 51 8.38 -7.34 4.20
N TYR A 52 7.29 -6.59 4.40
CA TYR A 52 6.19 -7.04 5.25
C TYR A 52 5.60 -8.38 4.80
N LEU A 53 5.39 -8.57 3.48
CA LEU A 53 4.82 -9.81 2.94
C LEU A 53 5.79 -11.01 3.01
N GLU A 54 7.10 -10.77 3.01
CA GLU A 54 8.12 -11.80 3.25
C GLU A 54 8.05 -12.30 4.70
N ASP A 55 7.93 -11.37 5.65
CA ASP A 55 7.83 -11.68 7.08
C ASP A 55 6.45 -12.21 7.50
N ASN A 56 5.40 -11.96 6.69
CA ASN A 56 4.02 -12.32 7.01
C ASN A 56 3.37 -13.27 5.97
N PRO A 57 3.70 -14.58 5.96
CA PRO A 57 3.16 -15.56 5.03
C PRO A 57 1.64 -15.74 5.06
N LYS A 58 0.98 -15.39 6.17
CA LYS A 58 -0.50 -15.40 6.27
C LYS A 58 -1.09 -14.25 5.46
N ALA A 59 -0.59 -13.03 5.66
CA ALA A 59 -1.02 -11.85 4.90
C ALA A 59 -0.78 -12.03 3.39
N LYS A 60 0.37 -12.61 3.01
CA LYS A 60 0.68 -12.94 1.62
C LYS A 60 -0.32 -13.92 0.97
N ARG A 61 -0.85 -14.88 1.73
CA ARG A 61 -1.85 -15.85 1.25
C ARG A 61 -3.25 -15.26 1.14
N SER A 62 -3.60 -14.32 2.01
CA SER A 62 -4.91 -13.66 2.02
C SER A 62 -4.98 -12.39 1.17
N ALA A 63 -3.84 -11.86 0.70
CA ALA A 63 -3.79 -10.64 -0.11
C ALA A 63 -4.57 -10.79 -1.43
N SER A 64 -5.45 -9.84 -1.69
CA SER A 64 -6.25 -9.82 -2.92
C SER A 64 -5.37 -9.54 -4.14
N LYS A 65 -5.65 -10.26 -5.22
CA LYS A 65 -5.08 -9.99 -6.55
C LYS A 65 -5.92 -9.00 -7.36
N LYS A 66 -7.12 -8.65 -6.86
CA LYS A 66 -8.04 -7.69 -7.45
C LYS A 66 -7.96 -6.39 -6.66
N ALA A 67 -7.91 -5.27 -7.37
CA ALA A 67 -8.00 -3.97 -6.72
C ALA A 67 -9.40 -3.81 -6.11
N PRO A 68 -9.52 -3.30 -4.87
CA PRO A 68 -10.82 -2.90 -4.35
C PRO A 68 -11.36 -1.70 -5.13
N LEU A 69 -12.67 -1.49 -5.07
CA LEU A 69 -13.27 -0.20 -5.44
C LEU A 69 -12.94 0.79 -4.32
N VAL A 70 -12.30 1.90 -4.66
CA VAL A 70 -11.98 2.98 -3.72
C VAL A 70 -12.87 4.17 -4.06
N THR A 71 -13.65 4.64 -3.08
CA THR A 71 -14.53 5.80 -3.19
C THR A 71 -14.34 6.74 -2.00
N THR A 72 -14.65 8.01 -2.19
CA THR A 72 -14.69 9.01 -1.12
C THR A 72 -16.14 9.31 -0.79
N LEU A 73 -16.50 9.33 0.49
CA LEU A 73 -17.79 9.81 0.98
C LEU A 73 -17.59 11.23 1.52
N GLU A 74 -18.23 12.20 0.88
CA GLU A 74 -18.32 13.57 1.39
C GLU A 74 -19.65 13.72 2.14
N LEU A 75 -19.60 14.26 3.35
CA LEU A 75 -20.77 14.53 4.18
C LEU A 75 -20.61 15.92 4.80
N GLN A 76 -21.73 16.66 4.89
CA GLN A 76 -21.81 17.90 5.65
C GLN A 76 -22.63 17.65 6.90
N HIS A 77 -22.15 18.09 8.05
CA HIS A 77 -22.85 18.02 9.34
C HIS A 77 -22.83 19.41 9.99
N ALA A 78 -23.90 19.76 10.69
CA ALA A 78 -24.11 21.07 11.30
C ALA A 78 -23.74 21.07 12.79
#